data_AF-D0P0H0-F1
#
_entry.id   AF-D0P0H0-F1
#
_cell.length_a   1.000
_cell.length_b   1.000
_cell.length_c   1.000
_cell.angle_alpha   90.00
_cell.angle_beta   90.00
_cell.angle_gamma   90.00
#
_symmetry.space_group_name_H-M   'P 1'
#
loop_
_entity.id
_entity.type
_entity.pdbx_description
1 polymer ?
#
loop_
_entity_poly.entity_id
_entity_poly.type
_entity_poly.pdbx_seq_one_letter_code
_entity_poly.pdbx_strand_id
1 'polypeptide(L)'
;MAVQSACAFDIALYHLKHHWCSLMSMTFIHSLDYLDDLEQFYWIGGGYKLNYEMAAALLRELFDSMKGKVNGSSSLVGNFFFAHAETTLPLMTLLGYGERSHLLANFTQAEIKSRGFRSSKLSPFAANIEFRLFKSKTNDEDVYVQILVNEKESEIPDCGRVFCKLSELEKQWDYYLNTYDFTKNCA
;
A
#
# COMPACT_ATOMS: atom_id res chain seq x y z
N MET A 1 -19.19 -14.32 -2.51
CA MET A 1 -17.76 -14.62 -2.28
C MET A 1 -17.31 -15.89 -2.99
N ALA A 2 -17.81 -17.10 -2.69
CA ALA A 2 -17.28 -18.34 -3.28
C ALA A 2 -17.16 -18.36 -4.83
N VAL A 3 -18.19 -17.91 -5.57
CA VAL A 3 -18.16 -17.83 -7.06
C VAL A 3 -17.12 -16.82 -7.56
N GLN A 4 -16.97 -15.69 -6.87
CA GLN A 4 -15.98 -14.66 -7.18
C GLN A 4 -14.57 -15.18 -6.98
N SER A 5 -14.31 -15.82 -5.83
CA SER A 5 -13.02 -16.44 -5.53
C SER A 5 -12.69 -17.52 -6.55
N ALA A 6 -13.64 -18.39 -6.90
CA ALA A 6 -13.44 -19.41 -7.93
C ALA A 6 -13.08 -18.81 -9.29
N CYS A 7 -13.78 -17.75 -9.72
CA CYS A 7 -13.41 -17.00 -10.92
C CYS A 7 -12.00 -16.39 -10.82
N ALA A 8 -11.65 -15.75 -9.70
CA ALA A 8 -10.32 -15.15 -9.52
C ALA A 8 -9.20 -16.20 -9.59
N PHE A 9 -9.38 -17.36 -8.96
CA PHE A 9 -8.41 -18.46 -9.02
C PHE A 9 -8.35 -19.13 -10.39
N ASP A 10 -9.46 -19.28 -11.11
CA ASP A 10 -9.47 -19.76 -12.50
C ASP A 10 -8.64 -18.85 -13.42
N ILE A 11 -8.78 -17.54 -13.26
CA ILE A 11 -7.99 -16.55 -14.01
C ILE A 11 -6.52 -16.65 -13.63
N ALA A 12 -6.21 -16.72 -12.34
CA ALA A 12 -4.83 -16.68 -11.83
C ALA A 12 -4.04 -17.95 -12.14
N LEU A 13 -4.65 -19.13 -12.00
CA LEU A 13 -3.98 -20.43 -12.14
C LEU A 13 -4.03 -20.97 -13.57
N TYR A 14 -5.14 -20.74 -14.27
CA TYR A 14 -5.41 -21.39 -15.56
C TYR A 14 -5.66 -20.42 -16.70
N HIS A 15 -5.63 -19.10 -16.44
CA HIS A 15 -5.97 -18.06 -17.42
C HIS A 15 -7.39 -18.23 -18.02
N LEU A 16 -8.29 -18.88 -17.29
CA LEU A 16 -9.67 -19.11 -17.72
C LEU A 16 -10.55 -17.95 -17.26
N LYS A 17 -11.19 -17.29 -18.23
CA LYS A 17 -12.16 -16.20 -18.00
C LYS A 17 -13.61 -16.63 -18.26
N HIS A 18 -13.80 -17.91 -18.54
CA HIS A 18 -15.10 -18.57 -18.75
C HIS A 18 -15.39 -19.51 -17.56
N HIS A 19 -16.55 -20.16 -17.51
CA HIS A 19 -17.06 -20.88 -16.32
C HIS A 19 -17.51 -19.94 -15.20
N TRP A 20 -16.86 -19.97 -14.03
CA TRP A 20 -17.28 -19.24 -12.83
C TRP A 20 -17.47 -17.74 -13.09
N CYS A 21 -16.58 -17.15 -13.89
CA CYS A 21 -16.66 -15.73 -14.25
C CYS A 21 -17.92 -15.39 -15.06
N SER A 22 -18.42 -16.30 -15.90
CA SER A 22 -19.62 -16.08 -16.72
C SER A 22 -20.93 -16.08 -15.93
N LEU A 23 -20.89 -16.54 -14.67
CA LEU A 23 -22.05 -16.51 -13.78
C LEU A 23 -22.32 -15.12 -13.19
N MET A 24 -21.42 -14.15 -13.41
CA MET A 24 -21.48 -12.82 -12.82
C MET A 24 -21.51 -11.74 -13.90
N SER A 25 -22.41 -10.77 -13.76
CA SER A 25 -22.39 -9.57 -14.60
C SER A 25 -21.32 -8.59 -14.13
N MET A 26 -20.85 -7.71 -15.01
CA MET A 26 -19.91 -6.65 -14.63
C MET A 26 -20.46 -5.74 -13.52
N THR A 27 -21.76 -5.47 -13.52
CA THR A 27 -22.41 -4.71 -12.43
C THR A 27 -22.27 -5.43 -11.10
N PHE A 28 -22.51 -6.74 -11.07
CA PHE A 28 -22.36 -7.53 -9.86
C PHE A 28 -20.89 -7.62 -9.41
N ILE A 29 -19.95 -7.74 -10.35
CA ILE A 29 -18.50 -7.70 -10.06
C ILE A 29 -18.11 -6.38 -9.40
N HIS A 30 -18.61 -5.23 -9.86
CA HIS A 30 -18.33 -3.95 -9.21
C HIS A 30 -18.92 -3.84 -7.80
N SER A 31 -20.06 -4.47 -7.54
CA SER A 31 -20.62 -4.56 -6.18
C SER A 31 -19.77 -5.45 -5.27
N LEU A 32 -19.24 -6.56 -5.79
CA LEU A 32 -18.33 -7.44 -5.07
C LEU A 32 -16.98 -6.78 -4.79
N ASP A 33 -16.41 -6.08 -5.76
CA ASP A 33 -15.19 -5.27 -5.58
C ASP A 33 -15.38 -4.20 -4.49
N TYR A 34 -16.56 -3.59 -4.38
CA TYR A 34 -16.85 -2.67 -3.28
C TYR A 34 -17.09 -3.37 -1.94
N LEU A 35 -17.69 -4.56 -1.94
CA LEU A 35 -17.84 -5.37 -0.74
C LEU A 35 -16.47 -5.75 -0.16
N ASP A 36 -15.54 -6.18 -1.01
CA ASP A 36 -14.16 -6.48 -0.63
C ASP A 36 -13.47 -5.21 -0.10
N ASP A 37 -13.69 -4.04 -0.73
CA ASP A 37 -13.15 -2.78 -0.23
C ASP A 37 -13.66 -2.43 1.16
N LEU A 38 -14.95 -2.61 1.43
CA LEU A 38 -15.51 -2.40 2.78
C LEU A 38 -14.83 -3.31 3.80
N GLU A 39 -14.72 -4.61 3.50
CA GLU A 39 -14.06 -5.57 4.38
C GLU A 39 -12.61 -5.16 4.64
N GLN A 40 -11.82 -4.99 3.58
CA GLN A 40 -10.39 -4.68 3.69
C GLN A 40 -10.14 -3.32 4.34
N PHE A 41 -10.96 -2.30 4.05
CA PHE A 41 -10.84 -0.97 4.63
C PHE A 41 -10.97 -1.00 6.16
N TYR A 42 -11.98 -1.68 6.69
CA TYR A 42 -12.21 -1.77 8.13
C TYR A 42 -11.36 -2.83 8.82
N TRP A 43 -10.90 -3.86 8.10
CA TRP A 43 -10.06 -4.92 8.66
C TRP A 43 -8.58 -4.53 8.77
N ILE A 44 -7.97 -4.08 7.67
CA ILE A 44 -6.51 -3.82 7.59
C ILE A 44 -6.16 -2.50 6.86
N GLY A 45 -7.16 -1.73 6.43
CA GLY A 45 -6.98 -0.49 5.70
C GLY A 45 -7.20 0.76 6.55
N GLY A 46 -7.77 1.80 5.94
CA GLY A 46 -7.93 3.13 6.54
C GLY A 46 -9.09 3.29 7.52
N GLY A 47 -9.92 2.27 7.73
CA GLY A 47 -11.14 2.37 8.53
C GLY A 47 -10.92 2.60 10.02
N TYR A 48 -9.81 2.09 10.55
CA TYR A 48 -9.36 2.39 11.91
C TYR A 48 -7.89 2.80 11.88
N LYS A 49 -7.56 3.80 12.70
CA LYS A 49 -6.21 4.35 12.77
C LYS A 49 -5.16 3.28 13.10
N LEU A 50 -5.45 2.41 14.07
CA LEU A 50 -4.55 1.34 14.50
C LEU A 50 -4.15 0.39 13.35
N ASN A 51 -5.07 0.09 12.42
CA ASN A 51 -4.86 -0.89 11.35
C ASN A 51 -3.64 -0.57 10.48
N TYR A 52 -3.46 0.69 10.09
CA TYR A 52 -2.31 1.08 9.29
C TYR A 52 -1.13 1.53 10.14
N GLU A 53 -1.36 2.12 11.32
CA GLU A 53 -0.27 2.57 12.20
C GLU A 53 0.65 1.43 12.66
N MET A 54 0.12 0.21 12.77
CA MET A 54 0.93 -0.96 13.08
C MET A 54 2.07 -1.19 12.07
N ALA A 55 1.92 -0.73 10.82
CA ALA A 55 2.96 -0.79 9.79
C ALA A 55 4.15 0.14 10.05
N ALA A 56 4.09 1.01 11.08
CA ALA A 56 5.21 1.86 11.47
C ALA A 56 6.46 1.05 11.84
N ALA A 57 6.31 -0.18 12.35
CA ALA A 57 7.44 -1.08 12.58
C ALA A 57 8.19 -1.41 11.28
N LEU A 58 7.46 -1.75 10.21
CA LEU A 58 8.04 -2.01 8.89
C LEU A 58 8.58 -0.73 8.26
N LEU A 59 7.88 0.40 8.40
CA LEU A 59 8.37 1.69 7.87
C LEU A 59 9.73 2.06 8.47
N ARG A 60 9.92 1.86 9.79
CA ARG A 60 11.20 2.09 10.46
C ARG A 60 12.32 1.24 9.87
N GLU A 61 12.09 -0.06 9.72
CA GLU A 61 13.08 -0.98 9.12
C GLU A 61 13.49 -0.56 7.68
N LEU A 62 12.52 -0.12 6.88
CA LEU A 62 12.79 0.41 5.53
C LEU A 62 13.66 1.67 5.57
N PHE A 63 13.37 2.60 6.48
CA PHE A 63 14.15 3.83 6.65
C PHE A 63 15.54 3.55 7.23
N ASP A 64 15.66 2.67 8.20
CA ASP A 64 16.94 2.27 8.78
C ASP A 64 17.84 1.61 7.72
N SER A 65 17.26 0.75 6.87
CA SER A 65 17.95 0.18 5.71
C SER A 65 18.46 1.27 4.75
N MET A 66 17.61 2.23 4.37
CA MET A 66 18.00 3.33 3.48
C MET A 66 19.08 4.22 4.12
N LYS A 67 18.92 4.60 5.39
CA LYS A 67 19.86 5.46 6.12
C LYS A 67 21.21 4.78 6.32
N GLY A 68 21.21 3.48 6.64
CA GLY A 68 22.43 2.68 6.73
C GLY A 68 23.20 2.63 5.41
N LYS A 69 22.48 2.63 4.28
CA LYS A 69 23.12 2.76 2.96
C LYS A 69 23.69 4.16 2.72
N VAL A 70 22.96 5.21 3.09
CA VAL A 70 23.40 6.61 2.90
C VAL A 70 24.63 6.95 3.74
N ASN A 71 24.64 6.57 5.02
CA ASN A 71 25.72 6.90 5.94
C ASN A 71 26.92 5.94 5.86
N GLY A 72 26.82 4.88 5.04
CA GLY A 72 27.87 3.88 4.85
C GLY A 72 28.00 2.85 5.98
N SER A 73 27.08 2.83 6.96
CA SER A 73 27.08 1.80 8.01
C SER A 73 26.61 0.43 7.51
N SER A 74 25.97 0.39 6.33
CA SER A 74 25.53 -0.83 5.65
C SER A 74 26.02 -0.89 4.21
N SER A 75 26.59 -2.05 3.83
CA SER A 75 26.95 -2.35 2.44
C SER A 75 25.77 -2.87 1.62
N LEU A 76 24.60 -3.09 2.22
CA LEU A 76 23.42 -3.66 1.56
C LEU A 76 23.03 -2.84 0.33
N VAL A 77 22.70 -3.51 -0.77
CA VAL A 77 22.28 -2.87 -2.04
C VAL A 77 20.81 -3.09 -2.36
N GLY A 78 20.16 -4.04 -1.68
CA GLY A 78 18.74 -4.32 -1.78
C GLY A 78 18.28 -5.14 -0.58
N ASN A 79 17.08 -4.86 -0.11
CA ASN A 79 16.42 -5.58 0.98
C ASN A 79 15.04 -6.04 0.48
N PHE A 80 14.76 -7.33 0.57
CA PHE A 80 13.56 -7.93 -0.01
C PHE A 80 12.72 -8.60 1.07
N PHE A 81 11.52 -8.08 1.26
CA PHE A 81 10.55 -8.60 2.21
C PHE A 81 9.42 -9.30 1.47
N PHE A 82 9.00 -10.45 2.00
CA PHE A 82 7.85 -11.19 1.50
C PHE A 82 6.83 -11.29 2.62
N ALA A 83 5.61 -10.85 2.34
CA ALA A 83 4.54 -10.78 3.32
C ALA A 83 3.18 -11.00 2.63
N HIS A 84 2.12 -10.81 3.40
CA HIS A 84 0.74 -10.95 2.93
C HIS A 84 0.06 -9.58 2.76
N ALA A 85 -1.18 -9.59 2.26
CA ALA A 85 -2.00 -8.39 2.10
C ALA A 85 -2.16 -7.62 3.43
N GLU A 86 -2.24 -8.37 4.53
CA GLU A 86 -2.31 -7.92 5.92
C GLU A 86 -1.04 -7.20 6.40
N THR A 87 -0.01 -7.09 5.56
CA THR A 87 1.19 -6.28 5.82
C THR A 87 1.36 -5.19 4.78
N THR A 88 1.16 -5.52 3.49
CA THR A 88 1.34 -4.57 2.39
C THR A 88 0.26 -3.50 2.39
N LEU A 89 -1.02 -3.84 2.60
CA LEU A 89 -2.12 -2.88 2.59
C LEU A 89 -2.07 -1.90 3.77
N PRO A 90 -1.78 -2.32 5.02
CA PRO A 90 -1.46 -1.40 6.11
C PRO A 90 -0.33 -0.43 5.78
N LEU A 91 0.77 -0.92 5.19
CA LEU A 91 1.90 -0.06 4.80
C LEU A 91 1.48 0.94 3.72
N MET A 92 0.82 0.50 2.64
CA MET A 92 0.29 1.41 1.60
C MET A 92 -0.60 2.47 2.22
N THR A 93 -1.52 2.06 3.10
CA THR A 93 -2.44 2.97 3.78
C THR A 93 -1.68 3.96 4.64
N LEU A 94 -0.68 3.54 5.42
CA LEU A 94 0.16 4.41 6.26
C LEU A 94 0.92 5.45 5.43
N LEU A 95 1.48 5.03 4.30
CA LEU A 95 2.19 5.90 3.35
C LEU A 95 1.27 6.93 2.68
N GLY A 96 -0.06 6.77 2.81
CA GLY A 96 -1.06 7.68 2.26
C GLY A 96 -1.66 7.21 0.93
N TYR A 97 -1.35 5.99 0.49
CA TYR A 97 -1.97 5.40 -0.69
C TYR A 97 -3.37 4.87 -0.35
N GLY A 98 -4.37 5.42 -1.04
CA GLY A 98 -5.78 5.16 -0.76
C GLY A 98 -6.35 6.15 0.25
N GLU A 99 -7.49 6.74 -0.08
CA GLU A 99 -8.17 7.66 0.83
C GLU A 99 -8.60 6.96 2.11
N ARG A 100 -8.46 7.65 3.25
CA ARG A 100 -8.90 7.16 4.56
C ARG A 100 -10.29 7.70 4.94
N SER A 101 -11.01 8.29 3.98
CA SER A 101 -12.40 8.71 4.15
C SER A 101 -13.28 7.47 4.36
N HIS A 102 -14.25 7.56 5.29
CA HIS A 102 -15.08 6.41 5.64
C HIS A 102 -15.82 5.85 4.42
N LEU A 103 -15.62 4.57 4.14
CA LEU A 103 -16.45 3.84 3.18
C LEU A 103 -17.74 3.38 3.87
N LEU A 104 -18.89 3.69 3.26
CA LEU A 104 -20.19 3.33 3.84
C LEU A 104 -20.94 2.33 2.96
N ALA A 105 -21.59 1.35 3.58
CA ALA A 105 -22.39 0.35 2.87
C ALA A 105 -23.57 0.95 2.08
N ASN A 106 -24.00 2.17 2.41
CA ASN A 106 -25.11 2.87 1.75
C ASN A 106 -24.67 3.86 0.66
N PHE A 107 -23.40 3.87 0.24
CA PHE A 107 -22.94 4.71 -0.86
C PHE A 107 -23.72 4.44 -2.15
N THR A 108 -24.05 5.52 -2.84
CA THR A 108 -24.62 5.50 -4.18
C THR A 108 -23.62 4.93 -5.19
N GLN A 109 -24.10 4.53 -6.37
CA GLN A 109 -23.24 4.03 -7.43
C GLN A 109 -22.18 5.05 -7.88
N ALA A 110 -22.48 6.36 -7.77
CA ALA A 110 -21.56 7.44 -8.08
C ALA A 110 -20.43 7.51 -7.02
N GLU A 111 -20.76 7.48 -5.74
CA GLU A 111 -19.79 7.49 -4.63
C GLU A 111 -18.90 6.24 -4.67
N ILE A 112 -19.47 5.05 -4.90
CA ILE A 112 -18.69 3.83 -5.10
C ILE A 112 -17.71 3.98 -6.27
N LYS A 113 -18.09 4.68 -7.35
CA LYS A 113 -17.22 4.91 -8.50
C LYS A 113 -16.13 5.94 -8.24
N SER A 114 -16.34 6.91 -7.36
CA SER A 114 -15.35 7.95 -7.05
C SER A 114 -14.49 7.67 -5.82
N ARG A 115 -14.75 6.58 -5.08
CA ARG A 115 -13.98 6.22 -3.88
C ARG A 115 -12.47 6.15 -4.15
N GLY A 116 -11.69 6.70 -3.22
CA GLY A 116 -10.23 6.69 -3.30
C GLY A 116 -9.56 5.44 -2.71
N PHE A 117 -10.24 4.67 -1.86
CA PHE A 117 -9.74 3.38 -1.39
C PHE A 117 -10.25 2.24 -2.26
N ARG A 118 -9.33 1.46 -2.83
CA ARG A 118 -9.62 0.31 -3.68
C ARG A 118 -8.62 -0.82 -3.43
N SER A 119 -9.01 -1.82 -2.67
CA SER A 119 -8.20 -3.00 -2.35
C SER A 119 -7.72 -3.71 -3.62
N SER A 120 -8.56 -3.82 -4.66
CA SER A 120 -8.18 -4.40 -5.96
C SER A 120 -7.11 -3.62 -6.74
N LYS A 121 -6.82 -2.37 -6.33
CA LYS A 121 -5.74 -1.53 -6.88
C LYS A 121 -4.53 -1.43 -5.96
N LEU A 122 -4.77 -1.38 -4.65
CA LEU A 122 -3.74 -1.27 -3.63
C LEU A 122 -3.09 -2.64 -3.41
N SER A 123 -3.87 -3.66 -3.07
CA SER A 123 -3.39 -4.99 -2.73
C SER A 123 -3.94 -6.10 -3.63
N PRO A 124 -3.73 -6.06 -4.97
CA PRO A 124 -4.04 -7.20 -5.83
C PRO A 124 -3.16 -8.42 -5.52
N PHE A 125 -3.39 -9.55 -6.18
CA PHE A 125 -2.44 -10.68 -6.11
C PHE A 125 -1.04 -10.22 -6.53
N ALA A 126 -0.04 -10.62 -5.73
CA ALA A 126 1.36 -10.22 -5.86
C ALA A 126 1.61 -8.70 -5.72
N ALA A 127 0.75 -7.99 -4.98
CA ALA A 127 0.98 -6.59 -4.65
C ALA A 127 2.35 -6.35 -4.02
N ASN A 128 2.98 -5.25 -4.39
CA ASN A 128 4.33 -4.90 -3.96
C ASN A 128 4.50 -3.38 -3.86
N ILE A 129 5.48 -3.00 -3.03
CA ILE A 129 5.91 -1.62 -2.84
C ILE A 129 7.43 -1.65 -2.92
N GLU A 130 8.02 -0.85 -3.80
CA GLU A 130 9.46 -0.75 -3.97
C GLU A 130 9.92 0.67 -3.62
N PHE A 131 10.87 0.77 -2.70
CA PHE A 131 11.56 2.02 -2.38
C PHE A 131 12.93 2.02 -3.06
N ARG A 132 13.15 2.98 -3.95
CA ARG A 132 14.43 3.16 -4.65
C ARG A 132 15.14 4.40 -4.16
N LEU A 133 16.41 4.22 -3.81
CA LEU A 133 17.28 5.28 -3.34
C LEU A 133 18.17 5.81 -4.47
N PHE A 134 18.16 7.13 -4.67
CA PHE A 134 18.95 7.81 -5.69
C PHE A 134 19.84 8.87 -5.06
N LYS A 135 21.09 8.94 -5.51
CA LYS A 135 21.99 10.06 -5.19
C LYS A 135 21.90 11.10 -6.30
N SER A 136 21.77 12.37 -5.93
CA SER A 136 21.78 13.45 -6.93
C SER A 136 23.11 13.52 -7.66
N LYS A 137 23.05 13.89 -8.95
CA LYS A 137 24.26 14.12 -9.78
C LYS A 137 24.88 15.50 -9.55
N THR A 138 24.11 16.45 -9.00
CA THR A 138 24.51 17.86 -8.87
C THR A 138 24.91 18.22 -7.44
N ASN A 139 24.39 17.51 -6.45
CA ASN A 139 24.73 17.68 -5.04
C ASN A 139 24.83 16.30 -4.37
N ASP A 140 26.05 15.86 -4.10
CA ASP A 140 26.30 14.53 -3.56
C ASP A 140 25.68 14.28 -2.16
N GLU A 141 25.29 15.33 -1.46
CA GLU A 141 24.61 15.23 -0.16
C GLU A 141 23.09 14.99 -0.30
N ASP A 142 22.51 15.32 -1.46
CA ASP A 142 21.08 15.16 -1.69
C ASP A 142 20.74 13.73 -2.12
N VAL A 143 19.96 13.07 -1.28
CA VAL A 143 19.43 11.72 -1.53
C VAL A 143 17.92 11.79 -1.75
N TYR A 144 17.47 11.12 -2.81
CA TYR A 144 16.08 11.07 -3.22
C TYR A 144 15.54 9.65 -3.11
N VAL A 145 14.25 9.54 -2.82
CA VAL A 145 13.49 8.30 -2.80
C VAL A 145 12.44 8.36 -3.89
N GLN A 146 12.33 7.27 -4.66
CA GLN A 146 11.20 6.98 -5.53
C GLN A 146 10.44 5.79 -4.94
N ILE A 147 9.10 5.85 -4.98
CA ILE A 147 8.26 4.72 -4.58
C ILE A 147 7.52 4.20 -5.80
N LEU A 148 7.61 2.88 -6.03
CA LEU A 148 6.76 2.19 -6.99
C LEU A 148 5.70 1.41 -6.21
N VAL A 149 4.46 1.48 -6.68
CA VAL A 149 3.34 0.70 -6.16
C VAL A 149 2.87 -0.21 -7.29
N ASN A 150 2.93 -1.53 -7.07
CA ASN A 150 2.59 -2.53 -8.08
C ASN A 150 3.34 -2.24 -9.40
N GLU A 151 4.67 -2.13 -9.28
CA GLU A 151 5.63 -1.88 -10.37
C GLU A 151 5.43 -0.58 -11.16
N LYS A 152 4.58 0.32 -10.68
CA LYS A 152 4.31 1.60 -11.32
C LYS A 152 4.85 2.74 -10.48
N GLU A 153 5.54 3.66 -11.15
CA GLU A 153 5.94 4.92 -10.53
C GLU A 153 4.71 5.61 -9.95
N SER A 154 4.80 5.94 -8.67
CA SER A 154 3.72 6.62 -7.97
C SER A 154 4.18 7.96 -7.48
N GLU A 155 3.28 8.94 -7.56
CA GLU A 155 3.42 10.17 -6.80
C GLU A 155 3.41 9.81 -5.31
N ILE A 156 4.40 10.29 -4.55
CA ILE A 156 4.47 10.04 -3.12
C ILE A 156 3.46 10.97 -2.43
N PRO A 157 2.47 10.43 -1.68
CA PRO A 157 1.45 11.22 -1.00
C PRO A 157 2.09 12.31 -0.12
N ASP A 158 1.43 13.46 -0.03
CA ASP A 158 1.88 14.72 0.61
C ASP A 158 3.14 15.37 -0.01
N CYS A 159 4.07 14.60 -0.60
CA CYS A 159 5.21 15.16 -1.32
C CYS A 159 4.82 15.69 -2.72
N GLY A 160 3.77 15.12 -3.33
CA GLY A 160 3.20 15.62 -4.59
C GLY A 160 4.09 15.40 -5.82
N ARG A 161 5.05 14.47 -5.73
CA ARG A 161 6.03 14.16 -6.79
C ARG A 161 6.55 12.73 -6.69
N VAL A 162 7.11 12.24 -7.80
CA VAL A 162 7.67 10.87 -7.91
C VAL A 162 9.01 10.72 -7.19
N PHE A 163 9.82 11.78 -7.15
CA PHE A 163 11.10 11.80 -6.42
C PHE A 163 11.02 12.79 -5.27
N CYS A 164 11.10 12.29 -4.04
CA CYS A 164 11.09 13.11 -2.83
C CYS A 164 12.44 13.05 -2.13
N LYS A 165 12.91 14.12 -1.49
CA LYS A 165 14.15 14.06 -0.72
C LYS A 165 13.95 13.11 0.47
N LEU A 166 14.93 12.27 0.77
CA LEU A 166 14.86 11.35 1.92
C LEU A 166 14.55 12.12 3.22
N SER A 167 15.18 13.27 3.42
CA SER A 167 14.99 14.12 4.59
C SER A 167 13.61 14.78 4.68
N GLU A 168 12.88 14.92 3.58
CA GLU A 168 11.50 15.39 3.60
C GLU A 168 10.55 14.26 4.00
N LEU A 169 10.79 13.03 3.51
CA LEU A 169 10.01 11.87 3.92
C LEU A 169 10.25 11.52 5.39
N GLU A 170 11.47 11.69 5.90
CA GLU A 170 11.76 11.55 7.34
C GLU A 170 10.91 12.52 8.17
N LYS A 171 10.73 13.76 7.70
CA LYS A 171 9.88 14.75 8.38
C LYS A 171 8.39 14.41 8.24
N GLN A 172 7.96 13.98 7.06
CA GLN A 172 6.58 13.60 6.80
C GLN A 172 6.12 12.45 7.70
N TRP A 173 6.98 11.45 7.91
CA TRP A 173 6.67 10.27 8.72
C TRP A 173 7.33 10.26 10.09
N ASP A 174 7.80 11.43 10.59
CA ASP A 174 8.53 11.56 11.86
C ASP A 174 7.80 10.90 13.04
N TYR A 175 6.48 11.10 13.13
CA TYR A 175 5.67 10.46 14.16
C TYR A 175 5.81 8.93 14.14
N TYR A 176 5.72 8.29 12.98
CA TYR A 176 5.83 6.83 12.85
C TYR A 176 7.27 6.33 13.03
N LEU A 177 8.25 7.13 12.61
CA LEU A 177 9.66 6.77 12.69
C LEU A 177 10.21 6.89 14.13
N ASN A 178 9.77 7.90 14.87
CA ASN A 178 10.41 8.27 16.14
C ASN A 178 9.48 8.22 17.36
N THR A 179 8.17 8.40 17.19
CA THR A 179 7.23 8.56 18.32
C THR A 179 6.31 7.35 18.52
N TYR A 180 5.89 6.68 17.45
CA TYR A 180 4.92 5.60 17.54
C TYR A 180 5.50 4.36 18.26
N ASP A 181 4.84 3.95 19.33
CA ASP A 181 5.20 2.77 20.13
C ASP A 181 4.31 1.58 19.74
N PHE A 182 4.85 0.66 18.96
CA PHE A 182 4.10 -0.51 18.47
C PHE A 182 3.65 -1.39 19.63
N THR A 183 4.55 -1.68 20.57
CA THR A 183 4.27 -2.57 21.71
C THR A 183 3.18 -1.99 22.59
N LYS A 184 3.21 -0.68 22.86
CA LYS A 184 2.19 -0.03 23.68
C LYS A 184 0.83 0.06 22.98
N ASN A 185 0.80 0.37 21.68
CA ASN A 185 -0.46 0.59 20.97
C ASN A 185 -1.14 -0.72 20.50
N CYS A 186 -0.39 -1.83 20.44
CA CYS A 186 -0.88 -3.14 19.98
C CYS A 186 -0.90 -4.23 21.07
N ALA A 187 -0.71 -3.86 22.35
CA ALA A 187 -0.78 -4.77 23.50
C ALA A 187 -2.22 -5.12 23.93
#